data_AF-A0A925YGG2-F1
#
_entry.id   AF-A0A925YGG2-F1
#
_cell.length_a   1.000
_cell.length_b   1.000
_cell.length_c   1.000
_cell.angle_alpha   90.00
_cell.angle_beta   90.00
_cell.angle_gamma   90.00
#
_symmetry.space_group_name_H-M   'P 1'
#
loop_
_entity.id
_entity.type
_entity.pdbx_description
1 polymer ?
#
loop_
_entity_poly.entity_id
_entity_poly.type
_entity_poly.pdbx_seq_one_letter_code
_entity_poly.pdbx_strand_id
1 'polypeptide(L)'
;MTVLKMLADAFHEGGWGMWPILFILMITASIVIERAVYLRRAVIDKEKLVGLLRSQISAGNIQGAIKVCAGNSTPLTRIVQSGLMRANRSDVEIEAAMEESALRELPALEKRTQ
;
A
#
# COMPACT_ATOMS: atom_id res chain seq x y z
N MET A 1 38.62 -3.23 10.65
CA MET A 1 39.05 -2.10 11.51
C MET A 1 39.87 -1.02 10.77
N THR A 2 40.46 -1.33 9.62
CA THR A 2 41.18 -0.35 8.76
C THR A 2 40.26 0.66 8.09
N VAL A 3 39.14 0.22 7.51
CA VAL A 3 38.21 1.10 6.77
C VAL A 3 37.59 2.18 7.66
N LEU A 4 37.25 1.82 8.90
CA LEU A 4 36.65 2.75 9.86
C LEU A 4 37.64 3.83 10.33
N LYS A 5 38.92 3.45 10.50
CA LYS A 5 39.99 4.42 10.79
C LYS A 5 40.22 5.36 9.62
N MET A 6 40.31 4.82 8.40
CA MET A 6 40.52 5.61 7.19
C MET A 6 39.40 6.64 6.94
N LEU A 7 38.14 6.27 7.22
CA LEU A 7 37.00 7.18 7.17
C LEU A 7 37.06 8.25 8.27
N ALA A 8 37.47 7.87 9.49
CA ALA A 8 37.59 8.81 10.61
C ALA A 8 38.73 9.82 10.40
N ASP A 9 39.85 9.38 9.84
CA ASP A 9 40.99 10.24 9.52
C ASP A 9 40.62 11.25 8.41
N ALA A 10 39.95 10.78 7.34
CA ALA A 10 39.38 11.66 6.31
C ALA A 10 38.32 12.62 6.88
N PHE A 11 37.57 12.19 7.92
CA PHE A 11 36.62 13.04 8.61
C PHE A 11 37.31 14.13 9.47
N HIS A 12 38.51 13.86 9.96
CA HIS A 12 39.26 14.86 10.71
C HIS A 12 39.93 15.88 9.77
N GLU A 13 40.41 15.43 8.61
CA GLU A 13 41.05 16.29 7.60
C GLU A 13 40.08 17.27 6.92
N GLY A 14 38.80 16.91 6.74
CA GLY A 14 37.82 17.79 6.11
C GLY A 14 37.36 18.98 6.97
N GLY A 15 37.81 19.08 8.23
CA GLY A 15 37.63 20.26 9.08
C GLY A 15 36.19 20.54 9.51
N TRP A 16 35.95 21.76 9.99
CA TRP A 16 34.65 22.20 10.56
C TRP A 16 33.46 22.03 9.60
N GLY A 17 33.69 22.15 8.29
CA GLY A 17 32.65 22.05 7.27
C GLY A 17 31.93 20.70 7.18
N MET A 18 32.49 19.63 7.74
CA MET A 18 31.83 18.31 7.70
C MET A 18 30.75 18.09 8.74
N TRP A 19 30.78 18.81 9.86
CA TRP A 19 29.71 18.75 10.85
C TRP A 19 28.32 19.09 10.27
N PRO A 20 28.11 20.20 9.52
CA PRO A 20 26.82 20.49 8.92
C PRO A 20 26.44 19.50 7.81
N ILE A 21 27.41 18.97 7.05
CA ILE A 21 27.16 17.94 6.03
C ILE A 21 26.64 16.66 6.67
N LEU A 22 27.28 16.21 7.75
CA LEU A 22 26.85 15.02 8.49
C LEU A 22 25.45 15.22 9.10
N PHE A 23 25.16 16.41 9.60
CA PHE A 23 23.84 16.75 10.11
C PHE A 23 22.74 16.66 9.04
N ILE A 24 22.97 17.26 7.86
CA ILE A 24 22.05 17.16 6.72
C ILE A 24 21.89 15.71 6.27
N LEU A 25 22.97 14.95 6.19
CA LEU A 25 22.94 13.53 5.80
C LEU A 25 22.05 12.70 6.76
N MET A 26 22.17 12.93 8.07
CA MET A 26 21.34 12.26 9.07
C MET A 26 19.85 12.60 8.90
N ILE A 27 19.51 13.87 8.65
CA ILE A 27 18.13 14.29 8.40
C ILE A 27 17.59 13.67 7.11
N THR A 28 18.34 13.75 6.02
CA THR A 28 17.94 13.19 4.72
C THR A 28 17.77 11.68 4.82
N ALA A 29 18.71 10.96 5.46
CA ALA A 29 18.60 9.53 5.67
C ALA A 29 17.35 9.16 6.46
N SER A 30 17.01 9.93 7.50
CA SER A 30 15.80 9.70 8.32
C SER A 30 14.53 9.82 7.48
N ILE A 31 14.42 10.88 6.67
CA ILE A 31 13.28 11.09 5.76
C ILE A 31 13.19 9.98 4.71
N VAL A 32 14.33 9.57 4.14
CA VAL A 32 14.38 8.49 3.15
C VAL A 32 13.93 7.17 3.76
N ILE A 33 14.35 6.84 4.99
CA ILE A 33 13.92 5.63 5.69
C ILE A 33 12.42 5.68 5.98
N GLU A 34 11.91 6.79 6.49
CA GLU A 34 10.48 6.97 6.75
C GLU A 34 9.66 6.79 5.46
N ARG A 35 10.08 7.44 4.37
CA ARG A 35 9.44 7.32 3.07
C ARG A 35 9.54 5.91 2.48
N ALA A 36 10.66 5.22 2.66
CA ALA A 36 10.84 3.84 2.20
C ALA A 36 9.94 2.86 2.96
N VAL A 37 9.81 3.00 4.28
CA VAL A 37 8.89 2.19 5.09
C VAL A 37 7.44 2.51 4.73
N TYR A 38 7.10 3.79 4.58
CA TYR A 38 5.77 4.23 4.16
C TYR A 38 5.42 3.64 2.79
N LEU A 39 6.32 3.72 1.81
CA LEU A 39 6.10 3.18 0.47
C LEU A 39 5.90 1.67 0.51
N ARG A 40 6.73 0.93 1.26
CA ARG A 40 6.57 -0.52 1.42
C ARG A 40 5.25 -0.91 2.06
N ARG A 41 4.69 -0.09 2.96
CA ARG A 41 3.37 -0.32 3.58
C ARG A 41 2.22 0.14 2.68
N ALA A 42 2.41 1.19 1.89
CA ALA A 42 1.39 1.76 1.01
C ALA A 42 1.21 0.96 -0.28
N VAL A 43 2.23 0.21 -0.72
CA VAL A 43 2.12 -0.77 -1.80
C VAL A 43 1.38 -1.99 -1.26
N ILE A 44 0.06 -1.87 -1.19
CA ILE A 44 -0.82 -3.03 -1.16
C ILE A 44 -0.60 -3.74 -2.50
N ASP A 45 -0.06 -4.95 -2.48
CA ASP A 45 0.12 -5.78 -3.68
C ASP A 45 -1.24 -6.12 -4.28
N LYS A 46 -1.77 -5.23 -5.12
CA LYS A 46 -3.07 -5.37 -5.80
C LYS A 46 -3.17 -6.72 -6.50
N GLU A 47 -2.08 -7.16 -7.14
CA GLU A 47 -2.00 -8.46 -7.81
C GLU A 47 -2.14 -9.64 -6.85
N LYS A 48 -1.47 -9.60 -5.68
CA LYS A 48 -1.62 -10.66 -4.67
C LYS A 48 -3.03 -10.68 -4.10
N LEU A 49 -3.61 -9.51 -3.84
CA LEU A 49 -4.97 -9.40 -3.32
C LEU A 49 -6.00 -9.97 -4.31
N VAL A 50 -5.93 -9.59 -5.59
CA VAL A 50 -6.83 -10.10 -6.63
C VAL A 50 -6.60 -11.60 -6.87
N GLY A 51 -5.35 -12.08 -6.83
CA GLY A 51 -5.03 -13.51 -6.94
C GLY A 51 -5.59 -14.33 -5.78
N LEU A 52 -5.48 -13.85 -4.54
CA LEU A 52 -6.09 -14.47 -3.37
C LEU A 52 -7.62 -14.47 -3.45
N LEU A 53 -8.23 -13.37 -3.91
CA LEU A 53 -9.67 -13.28 -4.14
C LEU A 53 -10.16 -14.30 -5.17
N ARG A 54 -9.49 -14.37 -6.33
CA ARG A 54 -9.82 -15.34 -7.38
C ARG A 54 -9.73 -16.78 -6.87
N SER A 55 -8.67 -17.14 -6.15
CA SER A 55 -8.52 -18.50 -5.63
C SER A 55 -9.60 -18.86 -4.61
N GLN A 56 -9.98 -17.95 -3.70
CA GLN A 56 -11.07 -18.18 -2.74
C GLN A 56 -12.44 -18.30 -3.42
N ILE A 57 -12.72 -17.47 -4.44
CA ILE A 57 -13.97 -17.52 -5.20
C ILE A 57 -14.04 -18.81 -6.02
N SER A 58 -12.97 -19.20 -6.71
CA SER A 58 -12.91 -20.47 -7.46
C SER A 58 -13.03 -21.70 -6.56
N ALA A 59 -12.59 -21.61 -5.31
CA ALA A 59 -12.79 -22.65 -4.29
C ALA A 59 -14.21 -22.65 -3.68
N GLY A 60 -15.10 -21.76 -4.10
CA GLY A 60 -16.47 -21.63 -3.56
C GLY A 60 -16.54 -20.99 -2.17
N ASN A 61 -15.42 -20.47 -1.64
CA ASN A 61 -15.33 -19.91 -0.30
C ASN A 61 -15.61 -18.40 -0.29
N ILE A 62 -16.89 -18.04 -0.45
CA ILE A 62 -17.34 -16.64 -0.44
C ILE A 62 -17.05 -15.96 0.92
N GLN A 63 -17.17 -16.67 2.04
CA GLN A 63 -16.84 -16.12 3.36
C GLN A 63 -15.34 -15.77 3.49
N GLY A 64 -14.46 -16.61 2.93
CA GLY A 64 -13.02 -16.37 2.87
C GLY A 64 -12.70 -15.13 2.04
N ALA A 65 -13.34 -14.99 0.88
CA ALA A 65 -13.22 -13.81 0.02
C ALA A 65 -13.64 -12.51 0.74
N ILE A 66 -14.76 -12.54 1.49
CA ILE A 66 -15.22 -11.39 2.29
C ILE A 66 -14.20 -11.02 3.38
N LYS A 67 -13.60 -12.01 4.07
CA LYS A 67 -12.55 -11.75 5.08
C LYS A 67 -11.30 -11.11 4.46
N VAL A 68 -10.89 -11.54 3.27
CA VAL A 68 -9.75 -10.95 2.54
C VAL A 68 -10.03 -9.49 2.17
N CYS A 69 -11.26 -9.20 1.69
CA CYS A 69 -11.70 -7.83 1.43
C CYS A 69 -11.78 -6.97 2.70
N ALA A 70 -12.24 -7.53 3.81
CA ALA A 70 -12.35 -6.82 5.09
C ALA A 70 -10.98 -6.47 5.70
N GLY A 71 -9.96 -7.31 5.49
CA GLY A 71 -8.59 -7.05 5.95
C GLY A 71 -7.85 -5.94 5.20
N ASN A 72 -8.33 -5.55 4.01
CA ASN A 72 -7.74 -4.52 3.18
C ASN A 72 -8.81 -3.49 2.81
N SER A 73 -8.91 -2.37 3.50
CA SER A 73 -9.95 -1.36 3.27
C SER A 73 -9.63 -0.42 2.10
N THR A 74 -9.47 -0.97 0.91
CA THR A 74 -9.29 -0.20 -0.33
C THR A 74 -10.63 0.06 -1.02
N PRO A 75 -10.75 1.12 -1.83
CA PRO A 75 -11.95 1.37 -2.62
C PRO A 75 -12.35 0.16 -3.49
N LEU A 76 -11.35 -0.50 -4.09
CA LEU A 76 -11.56 -1.69 -4.91
C LEU A 76 -12.16 -2.86 -4.11
N THR A 77 -11.63 -3.13 -2.92
CA THR A 77 -12.15 -4.21 -2.06
C THR A 77 -13.53 -3.93 -1.53
N ARG A 78 -13.91 -2.66 -1.31
CA ARG A 78 -15.28 -2.29 -0.94
C ARG A 78 -16.30 -2.56 -2.04
N ILE A 79 -15.95 -2.24 -3.29
CA ILE A 79 -16.77 -2.55 -4.47
C ILE A 79 -16.91 -4.08 -4.64
N VAL A 80 -15.81 -4.82 -4.51
CA VAL A 80 -15.85 -6.28 -4.62
C VAL A 80 -16.62 -6.91 -3.45
N GLN A 81 -16.50 -6.36 -2.24
CA GLN A 81 -17.21 -6.84 -1.06
C GLN A 81 -18.73 -6.69 -1.20
N SER A 82 -19.24 -5.58 -1.74
CA SER A 82 -20.68 -5.38 -1.94
C SER A 82 -21.27 -6.39 -2.94
N GLY A 83 -20.53 -6.69 -4.01
CA GLY A 83 -20.85 -7.80 -4.92
C GLY A 83 -20.84 -9.17 -4.23
N LEU A 84 -19.78 -9.46 -3.47
CA LEU A 84 -19.65 -10.72 -2.73
C LEU A 84 -20.75 -10.92 -1.66
N MET A 85 -21.22 -9.84 -1.02
CA MET A 85 -22.33 -9.91 -0.06
C MET A 85 -23.66 -10.29 -0.73
N ARG A 86 -23.82 -10.02 -2.03
CA ARG A 86 -25.00 -10.41 -2.82
C ARG A 86 -24.74 -11.59 -3.75
N ALA A 87 -23.62 -12.32 -3.58
CA ALA A 87 -23.23 -13.45 -4.43
C ALA A 87 -24.24 -14.61 -4.49
N ASN A 88 -25.23 -14.65 -3.58
CA ASN A 88 -26.31 -15.64 -3.58
C ASN A 88 -27.56 -15.18 -4.36
N ARG A 89 -27.49 -14.05 -5.07
CA ARG A 89 -28.58 -13.48 -5.87
C ARG A 89 -28.25 -13.60 -7.36
N SER A 90 -29.14 -13.12 -8.23
CA SER A 90 -28.90 -13.12 -9.68
C SER A 90 -27.71 -12.24 -10.03
N ASP A 91 -27.05 -12.54 -11.16
CA ASP A 91 -25.89 -11.78 -11.66
C ASP A 91 -26.20 -10.28 -11.80
N VAL A 92 -27.44 -9.95 -12.20
CA VAL A 92 -27.94 -8.57 -12.32
C VAL A 92 -27.92 -7.85 -10.97
N GLU A 93 -28.31 -8.52 -9.88
CA GLU A 93 -28.29 -7.91 -8.55
C GLU A 93 -26.87 -7.75 -7.99
N ILE A 94 -25.95 -8.63 -8.38
CA ILE A 94 -24.53 -8.54 -8.03
C ILE A 94 -23.91 -7.33 -8.73
N GLU A 95 -24.12 -7.22 -10.05
CA GLU A 95 -23.61 -6.13 -10.87
C GLU A 95 -24.16 -4.77 -10.40
N ALA A 96 -25.48 -4.68 -10.16
CA ALA A 96 -26.11 -3.47 -9.65
C ALA A 96 -25.53 -3.04 -8.29
N ALA A 97 -25.22 -3.97 -7.39
CA ALA A 97 -24.62 -3.66 -6.09
C ALA A 97 -23.18 -3.16 -6.20
N MET A 98 -22.41 -3.74 -7.13
CA MET A 98 -21.05 -3.30 -7.43
C MET A 98 -21.05 -1.91 -8.06
N GLU A 99 -21.96 -1.65 -9.00
CA GLU A 99 -22.10 -0.35 -9.67
C GLU A 99 -22.54 0.75 -8.69
N GLU A 100 -23.52 0.48 -7.82
CA GLU A 100 -23.94 1.39 -6.75
C GLU A 100 -22.75 1.78 -5.84
N SER A 101 -21.94 0.79 -5.47
CA SER A 101 -20.75 1.01 -4.63
C SER A 101 -19.64 1.74 -5.38
N ALA A 102 -19.48 1.47 -6.68
CA ALA A 102 -18.53 2.15 -7.55
C ALA A 102 -18.89 3.62 -7.71
N LEU A 103 -20.16 3.95 -7.97
CA LEU A 103 -20.65 5.34 -8.05
C LEU A 103 -20.44 6.12 -6.75
N ARG A 104 -20.35 5.43 -5.60
CA ARG A 104 -20.08 6.05 -4.30
C ARG A 104 -18.58 6.27 -4.05
N GLU A 105 -17.74 5.32 -4.46
CA GLU A 105 -16.29 5.33 -4.17
C GLU A 105 -15.47 6.03 -5.27
N LEU A 106 -15.86 5.94 -6.54
CA LEU A 106 -15.15 6.54 -7.69
C LEU A 106 -15.03 8.07 -7.59
N PRO A 107 -16.09 8.85 -7.27
CA PRO A 107 -15.97 10.30 -7.17
C PRO A 107 -15.01 10.74 -6.05
N ALA A 108 -14.94 9.95 -4.97
CA ALA A 108 -14.00 10.20 -3.88
C ALA A 108 -12.54 9.93 -4.29
N LEU A 109 -12.32 9.01 -5.24
CA LEU A 109 -11.01 8.75 -5.83
C LEU A 109 -10.61 9.79 -6.86
N GLU A 110 -11.55 10.20 -7.71
CA GLU A 110 -11.33 11.23 -8.73
C GLU A 110 -10.93 12.55 -8.09
N LYS A 111 -11.59 12.94 -6.97
CA LYS A 111 -11.27 14.16 -6.22
C LYS A 111 -9.86 14.19 -5.62
N ARG A 112 -9.15 13.05 -5.54
CA ARG A 112 -7.75 12.98 -5.08
C ARG A 112 -6.75 12.88 -6.23
N THR A 113 -7.22 12.62 -7.44
CA THR A 113 -6.38 12.39 -8.62
C THR A 113 -6.49 13.55 -9.63
N GLN A 114 -7.62 14.27 -9.66
CA GLN A 114 -7.81 15.54 -10.37
C GLN A 114 -7.43 16.75 -9.53
#